data_AF-A0A967Y352-F1
#
_entry.id   AF-A0A967Y352-F1
#
_cell.length_a   1.000
_cell.length_b   1.000
_cell.length_c   1.000
_cell.angle_alpha   90.00
_cell.angle_beta   90.00
_cell.angle_gamma   90.00
#
_symmetry.space_group_name_H-M   'P 1'
#
loop_
_entity.id
_entity.type
_entity.pdbx_description
1 polymer ?
#
loop_
_entity_poly.entity_id
_entity_poly.type
_entity_poly.pdbx_seq_one_letter_code
_entity_poly.pdbx_strand_id
1 'polypeptide(L)' 'AARQITVLEDGFPRMRITLDAETSIPLRTEVLDANGRVFRASFLTEMSGMSGFAGVQRSVGPSMDEAKGMERST' A
#
# COMPACT_ATOMS: atom_id res chain seq x y z
N ALA A 1 17.13 1.97 5.76
CA ALA A 1 16.07 0.92 5.69
C ALA A 1 14.72 1.60 5.81
N ALA A 2 13.61 1.07 5.27
CA ALA A 2 12.28 1.68 5.46
C ALA A 2 11.59 1.12 6.71
N ARG A 3 10.77 1.93 7.39
CA ARG A 3 9.94 1.51 8.53
C ARG A 3 8.48 1.45 8.12
N GLN A 4 7.73 0.46 8.62
CA GLN A 4 6.31 0.31 8.31
C GLN A 4 5.44 0.52 9.55
N ILE A 5 4.34 1.26 9.39
CA ILE A 5 3.27 1.42 10.39
C ILE A 5 1.97 0.86 9.80
N THR A 6 1.23 0.09 10.59
CA THR A 6 -0.13 -0.35 10.24
C THR A 6 -1.11 0.27 11.22
N VAL A 7 -2.13 0.94 10.70
CA VAL A 7 -3.25 1.47 11.49
C VAL A 7 -4.38 0.45 11.49
N LEU A 8 -4.82 0.08 12.69
CA LEU A 8 -5.92 -0.84 12.91
C LEU A 8 -7.16 -0.06 13.36
N GLU A 9 -8.33 -0.51 12.91
CA GLU A 9 -9.64 -0.06 13.36
C GLU A 9 -10.46 -1.30 13.68
N ASP A 10 -10.98 -1.41 14.90
CA ASP A 10 -11.72 -2.58 15.38
C ASP A 10 -10.98 -3.92 15.19
N GLY A 11 -9.64 -3.88 15.24
CA GLY A 11 -8.77 -5.04 15.02
C GLY A 11 -8.49 -5.35 13.54
N PHE A 12 -9.09 -4.61 12.60
CA PHE A 12 -8.87 -4.80 11.17
C PHE A 12 -7.88 -3.77 10.61
N PRO A 13 -6.95 -4.18 9.72
CA PRO A 13 -6.00 -3.26 9.12
C PRO A 13 -6.73 -2.35 8.11
N ARG A 14 -6.67 -1.03 8.35
CA ARG A 14 -7.30 -0.01 7.48
C ARG A 14 -6.29 0.74 6.62
N MET A 15 -5.08 0.90 7.14
CA MET A 15 -4.06 1.70 6.48
C MET A 15 -2.67 1.15 6.77
N ARG A 16 -1.79 1.23 5.79
CA ARG A 16 -0.36 0.96 5.94
C ARG A 16 0.43 2.15 5.44
N ILE A 17 1.39 2.60 6.23
CA ILE A 17 2.26 3.73 5.91
C ILE A 17 3.70 3.23 5.92
N THR A 18 4.38 3.41 4.79
CA THR A 18 5.82 3.19 4.69
C THR A 18 6.52 4.52 4.86
N LEU A 19 7.42 4.58 5.84
CA LEU A 19 8.21 5.74 6.20
C LEU A 19 9.67 5.51 5.82
N ASP A 20 10.35 6.58 5.45
CA ASP A 20 11.80 6.62 5.50
C ASP A 20 12.27 6.49 6.96
N ALA A 21 13.23 5.60 7.26
CA ALA A 21 13.58 5.35 8.66
C ALA A 21 14.46 6.44 9.30
N GLU A 22 15.12 7.27 8.50
CA GLU A 22 16.00 8.33 9.02
C GLU A 22 15.19 9.60 9.28
N THR A 23 14.32 9.96 8.34
CA THR A 23 13.56 11.21 8.36
C THR A 23 12.14 11.06 8.87
N SER A 24 11.62 9.83 8.97
CA SER A 24 10.20 9.54 9.27
C SER A 24 9.21 10.18 8.29
N ILE A 25 9.67 10.53 7.08
CA ILE A 25 8.80 11.06 6.03
C ILE A 25 7.97 9.92 5.42
N PRO A 26 6.64 10.08 5.24
CA PRO A 26 5.80 9.12 4.52
C PRO A 26 6.19 9.03 3.04
N LEU A 27 6.69 7.85 2.64
CA LEU A 27 7.02 7.52 1.26
C LEU A 27 5.80 6.93 0.53
N ARG A 28 4.97 6.18 1.25
CA ARG A 28 3.80 5.50 0.70
C ARG A 28 2.70 5.37 1.75
N THR A 29 1.47 5.64 1.35
CA THR A 29 0.27 5.40 2.15
C THR A 29 -0.67 4.49 1.37
N GLU A 30 -1.01 3.34 1.94
CA GLU A 30 -1.97 2.37 1.40
C GLU A 30 -3.23 2.36 2.26
N VAL A 31 -4.41 2.47 1.65
CA VAL A 31 -5.70 2.15 2.27
C VAL A 31 -6.02 0.70 1.95
N LEU A 32 -6.39 -0.05 2.98
CA LEU A 32 -6.63 -1.49 2.90
C LEU A 32 -8.14 -1.78 2.94
N ASP A 33 -8.57 -2.82 2.22
CA ASP A 33 -9.90 -3.40 2.37
C ASP A 33 -10.01 -4.30 3.61
N ALA A 34 -11.21 -4.84 3.87
CA ALA A 34 -11.44 -5.73 5.02
C ALA A 34 -10.60 -7.02 5.00
N ASN A 35 -10.02 -7.39 3.85
CA ASN A 35 -9.17 -8.56 3.67
C ASN A 35 -7.67 -8.20 3.73
N GLY A 36 -7.32 -6.95 4.03
CA GLY A 36 -5.94 -6.45 4.07
C GLY A 36 -5.32 -6.19 2.69
N ARG A 37 -6.12 -6.16 1.61
CA ARG A 37 -5.65 -5.85 0.25
C ARG A 37 -5.62 -4.35 0.04
N VAL A 38 -4.70 -3.89 -0.79
CA VAL A 38 -4.57 -2.46 -1.11
C VAL A 38 -5.72 -2.04 -2.02
N PHE A 39 -6.65 -1.26 -1.46
CA PHE A 39 -7.74 -0.64 -2.20
C PHE A 39 -7.30 0.66 -2.90
N ARG A 40 -6.40 1.41 -2.26
CA ARG A 40 -5.86 2.68 -2.76
C ARG A 40 -4.42 2.86 -2.26
N ALA A 41 -3.54 3.37 -3.11
CA ALA A 41 -2.21 3.81 -2.68
C ALA A 41 -1.92 5.24 -3.14
N SER A 42 -1.18 5.97 -2.31
CA SER A 42 -0.57 7.25 -2.62
C SER A 42 0.92 7.20 -2.30
N PHE A 43 1.72 7.85 -3.15
CA PHE A 43 3.17 7.81 -3.06
C PHE A 43 3.70 9.23 -2.99
N LEU A 44 4.74 9.44 -2.19
CA LEU A 44 5.51 10.66 -2.30
C LEU A 44 6.39 10.52 -3.55
N THR A 45 5.91 11.07 -4.67
CA THR A 45 6.76 11.21 -5.86
C THR A 45 7.72 12.36 -5.60
N GLU A 46 9.02 12.08 -5.60
CA GLU A 46 10.07 13.10 -5.61
C GLU A 46 9.99 13.87 -6.94
N MET A 47 9.09 14.86 -7.03
CA MET A 47 9.28 15.97 -7.96
C MET A 47 10.11 17.00 -7.24
N SER A 48 11.36 17.10 -7.65
CA SER A 48 12.22 18.26 -7.40
C SER A 48 11.42 19.55 -7.60
N GLY A 49 10.95 20.15 -6.50
CA GLY A 49 10.50 21.55 -6.47
C GLY A 49 9.02 21.89 -6.33
N MET A 50 8.05 20.96 -6.18
CA MET A 50 6.66 21.37 -5.87
C MET A 50 5.97 20.45 -4.86
N SER A 51 5.58 21.02 -3.72
CA SER A 51 4.73 20.40 -2.72
C SER A 51 3.37 20.05 -3.32
N GLY A 52 3.12 18.76 -3.52
CA GLY A 52 1.80 18.26 -3.89
C GLY A 52 1.74 16.77 -3.64
N PHE A 53 0.85 16.36 -2.73
CA PHE A 53 0.46 14.96 -2.57
C PHE A 53 0.12 14.37 -3.94
N ALA A 54 0.96 13.48 -4.47
CA ALA A 54 0.86 12.99 -5.83
C ALA A 54 0.30 11.56 -5.90
N GLY A 55 -0.65 11.37 -6.82
CA GLY A 55 -1.02 10.07 -7.39
C GLY A 55 -1.85 9.14 -6.50
N VAL A 56 -3.15 9.09 -6.72
CA VAL A 56 -4.00 7.98 -6.25
C VAL A 56 -3.93 6.86 -7.29
N GLN A 57 -3.08 5.85 -7.07
CA GLN A 57 -3.15 4.61 -7.85
C GLN A 57 -4.18 3.68 -7.20
N ARG A 58 -5.26 3.37 -7.93
CA ARG A 58 -6.16 2.27 -7.59
C ARG A 58 -5.52 0.98 -8.07
N SER A 59 -4.90 0.21 -7.17
CA SER A 59 -4.49 -1.16 -7.47
C SER A 59 -5.71 -2.08 -7.34
N VAL A 60 -6.25 -2.54 -8.46
CA VAL A 60 -7.18 -3.68 -8.45
C VAL A 60 -6.33 -4.93 -8.68
N GLY A 61 -5.78 -5.49 -7.61
CA GLY A 61 -5.02 -6.73 -7.69
C GLY A 61 -5.95 -7.95 -7.62
N PRO A 62 -5.77 -8.99 -8.47
CA PRO A 62 -6.53 -10.22 -8.35
C PRO A 62 -6.21 -10.90 -7.02
N SER A 63 -7.18 -11.67 -6.55
CA SER A 63 -7.10 -12.34 -5.25
C SER A 63 -5.89 -13.26 -5.17
N MET A 64 -5.18 -13.26 -4.04
CA MET A 64 -4.08 -14.19 -3.76
C MET A 64 -4.54 -15.67 -3.73
N ASP A 65 -5.84 -15.92 -3.87
CA ASP A 65 -6.45 -17.24 -4.01
C ASP A 65 -6.44 -17.77 -5.46
N GLU A 66 -6.26 -16.90 -6.48
CA GLU A 66 -6.20 -17.33 -7.88
C GLU A 66 -4.81 -17.81 -8.33
N ALA A 67 -3.76 -17.54 -7.56
CA ALA A 67 -2.39 -17.97 -7.90
C ALA A 67 -2.13 -19.47 -7.69
N LYS A 68 -3.08 -20.21 -7.10
CA LYS A 68 -2.93 -21.65 -6.82
C LYS A 68 -3.74 -22.57 -7.76
N GLY A 69 -4.53 -22.00 -8.67
CA GLY A 69 -5.41 -22.75 -9.57
C GLY A 69 -4.81 -23.10 -10.94
N MET A 70 -3.68 -22.53 -11.33
CA MET A 70 -3.18 -22.58 -12.71
C MET A 70 -1.86 -23.33 -12.88
N GLU A 71 -1.65 -24.41 -12.13
CA GLU A 71 -0.54 -25.37 -12.36
C GLU A 71 -1.00 -26.84 -12.40
N ARG A 72 -2.26 -27.12 -12.76
CA ARG A 72 -2.70 -28.50 -13.07
C ARG A 72 -3.66 -28.56 -14.24
N SER A 73 -3.18 -28.22 -15.44
CA SER A 73 -3.77 -28.75 -16.68
C SER A 73 -2.84 -28.53 -17.88
N THR A 74 -1.76 -29.30 -17.96
CA THR A 74 -1.35 -30.00 -19.20
C THR A 74 -0.37 -31.11 -18.84
#